data_AF-A0A535E8W4-F1
#
_entry.id   AF-A0A535E8W4-F1
#
_cell.length_a   1.000
_cell.length_b   1.000
_cell.length_c   1.000
_cell.angle_alpha   90.00
_cell.angle_beta   90.00
_cell.angle_gamma   90.00
#
_symmetry.space_group_name_H-M   'P 1'
#
loop_
_entity.id
_entity.type
_entity.pdbx_description
1 polymer ?
#
loop_
_entity_poly.entity_id
_entity_poly.type
_entity_poly.pdbx_seq_one_letter_code
_entity_poly.pdbx_strand_id
1 'polypeptide(L)'
;MKLHSDSTAPTVVQDAVRIAAHSRSIRHLGHWTTARRFDVRASRGSVVLDLRSSRIEPGDIEVTIDADHAMVKLLVPEDAVVDHGDVRRVGRCGFVDWSGATGPEGRVIRVTGELRRSELRVNRGGIAIVWAMATREYLADLERAFRDNHVTSLADVQAAYREGRWTTIDDPGRSA
;
A
#
# COMPACT_ATOMS: atom_id res chain seq x y z
N MET A 1 -23.53 31.91 31.97
CA MET A 1 -22.13 31.47 32.13
C MET A 1 -21.96 30.18 31.32
N LYS A 2 -21.04 30.21 30.35
CA LYS A 2 -20.55 29.14 29.45
C LYS A 2 -21.54 28.51 28.44
N LEU A 3 -21.51 29.04 27.22
CA LEU A 3 -21.82 28.29 26.00
C LEU A 3 -20.61 27.39 25.70
N HIS A 4 -20.83 26.07 25.61
CA HIS A 4 -19.86 25.14 25.04
C HIS A 4 -19.94 25.28 23.53
N SER A 5 -18.94 25.92 22.93
CA SER A 5 -18.73 25.86 21.48
C SER A 5 -18.03 24.53 21.15
N ASP A 6 -18.80 23.57 20.64
CA ASP A 6 -18.25 22.44 19.89
C ASP A 6 -17.63 22.98 18.60
N SER A 7 -16.31 23.11 18.60
CA SER A 7 -15.53 23.46 17.43
C SER A 7 -15.34 22.20 16.58
N THR A 8 -16.32 21.88 15.73
CA THR A 8 -16.14 20.89 14.66
C THR A 8 -15.08 21.43 13.71
N ALA A 9 -13.85 20.92 13.85
CA ALA A 9 -12.79 21.21 12.90
C ALA A 9 -13.24 20.74 11.50
N PRO A 10 -13.01 21.54 10.44
CA PRO A 10 -13.35 21.12 9.09
C PRO A 10 -12.49 19.92 8.72
N THR A 11 -13.13 18.77 8.47
CA THR A 11 -12.49 17.62 7.82
C THR A 11 -12.05 18.09 6.44
N VAL A 12 -10.75 18.39 6.29
CA VAL A 12 -10.16 18.65 4.99
C VAL A 12 -10.35 17.37 4.16
N VAL A 13 -11.26 17.42 3.19
CA VAL A 13 -11.43 16.38 2.20
C VAL A 13 -10.20 16.43 1.30
N GLN A 14 -9.15 15.71 1.68
CA GLN A 14 -8.03 15.48 0.77
C GLN A 14 -8.55 14.71 -0.45
N ASP A 15 -8.26 15.23 -1.64
CA ASP A 15 -8.54 14.55 -2.90
C ASP A 15 -7.86 13.18 -2.92
N ALA A 16 -8.60 12.16 -3.34
CA ALA A 16 -8.07 10.81 -3.43
C ALA A 16 -7.01 10.70 -4.53
N VAL A 17 -5.90 10.04 -4.23
CA VAL A 17 -4.89 9.68 -5.23
C VAL A 17 -5.48 8.62 -6.14
N ARG A 18 -5.53 8.90 -7.45
CA ARG A 18 -6.12 8.01 -8.45
C ARG A 18 -5.05 7.16 -9.10
N ILE A 19 -5.21 5.84 -9.05
CA ILE A 19 -4.32 4.86 -9.68
C ILE A 19 -5.11 4.08 -10.73
N ALA A 20 -4.69 4.16 -11.98
CA ALA A 20 -5.35 3.49 -13.10
C ALA A 20 -4.39 2.55 -13.86
N ALA A 21 -4.66 1.25 -13.77
CA ALA A 21 -3.91 0.20 -14.47
C ALA A 21 -4.81 -0.55 -15.45
N HIS A 22 -4.65 -0.33 -16.74
CA HIS A 22 -5.30 -1.11 -17.79
C HIS A 22 -4.25 -1.92 -18.54
N SER A 23 -4.38 -3.24 -18.55
CA SER A 23 -3.47 -4.17 -19.25
C SER A 23 -1.99 -3.98 -18.91
N ARG A 24 -1.69 -3.45 -17.72
CA ARG A 24 -0.33 -3.16 -17.23
C ARG A 24 -0.24 -3.37 -15.74
N SER A 25 0.99 -3.32 -15.22
CA SER A 25 1.26 -3.34 -13.78
C SER A 25 1.72 -1.97 -13.29
N ILE A 26 1.21 -1.51 -12.16
CA ILE A 26 1.70 -0.31 -11.46
C ILE A 26 2.18 -0.72 -10.08
N ARG A 27 3.34 -0.23 -9.66
CA ARG A 27 3.87 -0.47 -8.32
C ARG A 27 4.28 0.86 -7.72
N HIS A 28 3.66 1.22 -6.62
CA HIS A 28 4.07 2.34 -5.79
C HIS A 28 4.61 1.80 -4.48
N LEU A 29 5.93 1.92 -4.31
CA LEU A 29 6.68 1.34 -3.20
C LEU A 29 7.47 2.43 -2.47
N GLY A 30 7.86 2.17 -1.22
CA GLY A 30 8.58 3.15 -0.40
C GLY A 30 7.69 4.30 0.07
N HIS A 31 8.29 5.49 0.15
CA HIS A 31 7.64 6.72 0.62
C HIS A 31 7.00 7.52 -0.51
N TRP A 32 6.26 6.83 -1.37
CA TRP A 32 5.66 7.40 -2.57
C TRP A 32 4.50 8.36 -2.29
N THR A 33 3.92 8.33 -1.09
CA THR A 33 2.73 9.11 -0.76
C THR A 33 2.70 9.61 0.69
N THR A 34 1.97 10.70 0.89
CA THR A 34 1.49 11.25 2.16
C THR A 34 -0.03 11.13 2.30
N ALA A 35 -0.73 10.69 1.24
CA ALA A 35 -2.18 10.64 1.17
C ALA A 35 -2.76 9.48 2.00
N ARG A 36 -4.02 9.65 2.41
CA ARG A 36 -4.81 8.61 3.10
C ARG A 36 -5.99 8.08 2.29
N ARG A 37 -6.20 8.60 1.08
CA ARG A 37 -7.33 8.22 0.21
C ARG A 37 -6.85 7.81 -1.16
N PHE A 38 -7.30 6.65 -1.63
CA PHE A 38 -6.89 6.06 -2.90
C PHE A 38 -8.11 5.55 -3.67
N ASP A 39 -8.19 5.89 -4.96
CA ASP A 39 -9.14 5.31 -5.93
C ASP A 39 -8.33 4.46 -6.91
N VAL A 40 -8.50 3.14 -6.83
CA VAL A 40 -7.75 2.15 -7.61
C VAL A 40 -8.66 1.55 -8.66
N ARG A 41 -8.36 1.82 -9.93
CA ARG A 41 -9.04 1.20 -11.08
C ARG A 41 -8.09 0.29 -11.81
N ALA A 42 -8.38 -0.99 -11.85
CA ALA A 42 -7.52 -1.99 -12.47
C ALA A 42 -8.31 -2.89 -13.41
N SER A 43 -7.79 -3.12 -14.62
CA SER A 43 -8.36 -4.13 -15.52
C SER A 43 -7.27 -4.88 -16.26
N ARG A 44 -7.37 -6.22 -16.28
CA ARG A 44 -6.40 -7.12 -16.95
C ARG A 44 -4.93 -6.84 -16.56
N GLY A 45 -4.70 -6.42 -15.33
CA GLY A 45 -3.42 -5.89 -14.89
C GLY A 45 -3.19 -6.06 -13.40
N SER A 46 -2.22 -5.32 -12.84
CA SER A 46 -1.98 -5.35 -11.40
C SER A 46 -1.61 -3.99 -10.80
N VAL A 47 -1.94 -3.82 -9.53
CA VAL A 47 -1.55 -2.65 -8.73
C VAL A 47 -0.95 -3.14 -7.42
N VAL A 48 0.23 -2.64 -7.08
CA VAL A 48 0.86 -2.83 -5.76
C VAL A 48 0.99 -1.48 -5.09
N LEU A 49 0.37 -1.30 -3.93
CA LEU A 49 0.49 -0.09 -3.12
C LEU A 49 1.18 -0.42 -1.81
N ASP A 50 2.29 0.28 -1.52
CA ASP A 50 2.89 0.27 -0.20
C ASP A 50 2.30 1.36 0.68
N LEU A 51 1.51 0.97 1.68
CA LEU A 51 0.82 1.86 2.60
C LEU A 51 1.56 1.98 3.95
N ARG A 52 2.81 1.52 4.02
CA ARG A 52 3.65 1.57 5.23
C ARG A 52 4.46 2.84 5.38
N SER A 53 4.37 3.77 4.43
CA SER A 53 5.12 5.01 4.46
C SER A 53 4.88 5.76 5.78
N SER A 54 5.97 6.05 6.50
CA SER A 54 5.95 6.89 7.71
C SER A 54 5.52 8.34 7.44
N ARG A 55 5.46 8.75 6.16
CA ARG A 55 4.97 10.07 5.73
C ARG A 55 3.45 10.15 5.62
N ILE A 56 2.73 9.03 5.77
CA ILE A 56 1.27 9.03 5.83
C ILE A 56 0.86 9.39 7.26
N GLU A 57 0.29 10.58 7.42
CA GLU A 57 -0.18 11.13 8.70
C GLU A 57 -1.07 10.15 9.48
N PRO A 58 -1.02 10.11 10.82
CA PRO A 58 -1.85 9.25 11.67
C PRO A 58 -3.35 9.24 11.31
N GLY A 59 -4.04 8.15 11.60
CA GLY A 59 -5.45 7.93 11.28
C GLY A 59 -5.67 6.96 10.11
N ASP A 60 -6.93 6.72 9.76
CA ASP A 60 -7.31 5.63 8.86
C ASP A 60 -6.96 5.90 7.39
N ILE A 61 -6.76 4.83 6.64
CA ILE A 61 -6.57 4.86 5.17
C ILE A 61 -7.83 4.31 4.50
N GLU A 62 -8.28 4.99 3.45
CA GLU A 62 -9.40 4.59 2.61
C GLU A 62 -8.89 4.17 1.23
N VAL A 63 -9.23 2.96 0.80
CA VAL A 63 -8.90 2.42 -0.53
C VAL A 63 -10.19 1.98 -1.21
N THR A 64 -10.64 2.74 -2.19
CA THR A 64 -11.74 2.33 -3.07
C THR A 64 -11.18 1.58 -4.26
N ILE A 65 -11.71 0.39 -4.53
CA ILE A 65 -11.23 -0.49 -5.62
C ILE A 65 -12.34 -0.70 -6.65
N ASP A 66 -12.02 -0.58 -7.93
CA ASP A 66 -12.79 -1.09 -9.05
C ASP A 66 -11.88 -1.96 -9.93
N ALA A 67 -11.96 -3.28 -9.78
CA ALA A 67 -11.07 -4.23 -10.43
C ALA A 67 -11.82 -5.21 -11.34
N ASP A 68 -11.33 -5.44 -12.57
CA ASP A 68 -11.83 -6.46 -13.49
C ASP A 68 -10.70 -7.32 -14.09
N HIS A 69 -10.69 -8.62 -13.81
CA HIS A 69 -9.58 -9.52 -14.13
C HIS A 69 -8.21 -8.95 -13.73
N ALA A 70 -8.12 -8.37 -12.54
CA ALA A 70 -6.91 -7.73 -12.06
C ALA A 70 -6.52 -8.24 -10.66
N MET A 71 -5.28 -7.92 -10.27
CA MET A 71 -4.79 -8.17 -8.92
C MET A 71 -4.42 -6.83 -8.26
N VAL A 72 -4.97 -6.58 -7.07
CA VAL A 72 -4.57 -5.45 -6.22
C VAL A 72 -3.87 -6.02 -4.99
N LYS A 73 -2.65 -5.54 -4.71
CA LYS A 73 -1.86 -5.94 -3.55
C LYS A 73 -1.57 -4.72 -2.67
N LEU A 74 -1.93 -4.83 -1.40
CA LEU A 74 -1.64 -3.85 -0.37
C LEU A 74 -0.50 -4.37 0.50
N LEU A 75 0.58 -3.59 0.59
CA LEU A 75 1.62 -3.80 1.60
C LEU A 75 1.28 -2.88 2.77
N VAL A 76 1.05 -3.44 3.94
CA VAL A 76 0.51 -2.70 5.09
C VAL A 76 1.38 -2.89 6.33
N PRO A 77 1.31 -1.98 7.33
CA PRO A 77 1.98 -2.17 8.59
C PRO A 77 1.58 -3.50 9.24
N GLU A 78 2.49 -4.10 10.02
CA GLU A 78 2.28 -5.42 10.61
C GLU A 78 1.02 -5.48 11.48
N ASP A 79 0.78 -4.42 12.23
CA ASP A 79 -0.31 -4.22 13.17
C ASP A 79 -1.62 -3.75 12.51
N ALA A 80 -1.58 -3.26 11.27
CA ALA A 80 -2.72 -2.59 10.62
C ALA A 80 -3.97 -3.47 10.55
N VAL A 81 -5.16 -2.91 10.76
CA VAL A 81 -6.43 -3.65 10.60
C VAL A 81 -6.96 -3.39 9.20
N VAL A 82 -7.03 -4.42 8.34
CA VAL A 82 -7.63 -4.29 7.00
C VAL A 82 -9.09 -4.68 7.07
N ASP A 83 -9.97 -3.69 6.99
CA ASP A 83 -11.42 -3.88 6.88
C ASP A 83 -11.82 -3.90 5.41
N HIS A 84 -12.44 -4.98 4.96
CA HIS A 84 -12.88 -5.16 3.57
C HIS A 84 -14.34 -5.65 3.48
N GLY A 85 -15.14 -5.41 4.54
CA GLY A 85 -16.53 -5.87 4.61
C GLY A 85 -17.41 -5.33 3.46
N ASP A 86 -17.08 -4.12 2.98
CA ASP A 86 -17.85 -3.39 1.98
C ASP A 86 -17.35 -3.61 0.53
N VAL A 87 -16.55 -4.66 0.28
CA VAL A 87 -16.10 -5.01 -1.07
C VAL A 87 -17.08 -5.96 -1.74
N ARG A 88 -17.77 -5.48 -2.78
CA ARG A 88 -18.63 -6.28 -3.66
C ARG A 88 -17.78 -7.24 -4.50
N ARG A 89 -18.17 -8.51 -4.57
CA ARG A 89 -17.46 -9.55 -5.33
C ARG A 89 -18.36 -10.12 -6.43
N VAL A 90 -17.89 -10.14 -7.67
CA VAL A 90 -18.62 -10.63 -8.83
C VAL A 90 -17.80 -11.70 -9.55
N GLY A 91 -18.36 -12.91 -9.63
CA GLY A 91 -17.65 -14.08 -10.16
C GLY A 91 -16.57 -14.59 -9.20
N ARG A 92 -15.58 -15.33 -9.73
CA ARG A 92 -14.51 -15.91 -8.92
C ARG A 92 -13.52 -14.83 -8.47
N CYS A 93 -13.65 -14.38 -7.23
CA CYS A 93 -12.72 -13.43 -6.63
C CYS A 93 -11.87 -14.09 -5.55
N GLY A 94 -10.60 -13.72 -5.48
CA GLY A 94 -9.66 -14.17 -4.45
C GLY A 94 -9.43 -13.10 -3.39
N PHE A 95 -9.30 -13.52 -2.13
CA PHE A 95 -8.79 -12.68 -1.05
C PHE A 95 -7.73 -13.46 -0.30
N VAL A 96 -6.54 -12.89 -0.18
CA VAL A 96 -5.44 -13.52 0.54
C VAL A 96 -4.81 -12.51 1.48
N ASP A 97 -4.92 -12.76 2.78
CA ASP A 97 -4.22 -12.00 3.81
C ASP A 97 -3.11 -12.88 4.39
N TRP A 98 -1.87 -12.56 4.03
CA TRP A 98 -0.69 -13.22 4.59
C TRP A 98 -0.38 -12.59 5.94
N SER A 99 -0.97 -13.18 6.99
CA SER A 99 -1.00 -12.61 8.34
C SER A 99 0.29 -12.76 9.15
N GLY A 100 0.60 -11.70 9.90
CA GLY A 100 0.95 -11.75 11.33
C GLY A 100 -0.26 -11.25 12.14
N ALA A 101 -0.24 -11.41 13.47
CA ALA A 101 -1.38 -11.07 14.35
C ALA A 101 -1.80 -9.59 14.21
N THR A 102 -3.11 -9.31 14.20
CA THR A 102 -3.64 -7.94 14.27
C THR A 102 -3.36 -7.34 15.65
N GLY A 103 -2.77 -6.15 15.69
CA GLY A 103 -2.62 -5.40 16.93
C GLY A 103 -3.92 -4.66 17.26
N PRO A 104 -4.37 -4.62 18.53
CA PRO A 104 -5.59 -3.89 18.92
C PRO A 104 -5.50 -2.37 18.71
N GLU A 105 -4.31 -1.82 18.44
CA GLU A 105 -4.06 -0.39 18.25
C GLU A 105 -3.60 -0.02 16.82
N GLY A 106 -3.58 -0.99 15.89
CA GLY A 106 -3.10 -0.76 14.53
C GLY A 106 -4.03 0.12 13.69
N ARG A 107 -3.44 0.92 12.80
CA ARG A 107 -4.18 1.78 11.85
C ARG A 107 -5.20 0.96 11.05
N VAL A 108 -6.42 1.46 10.89
CA VAL A 108 -7.44 0.83 10.04
C VAL A 108 -7.24 1.23 8.58
N ILE A 109 -7.27 0.23 7.70
CA ILE A 109 -7.27 0.38 6.25
C ILE A 109 -8.64 -0.12 5.77
N ARG A 110 -9.54 0.80 5.44
CA ARG A 110 -10.87 0.49 4.91
C ARG A 110 -10.78 0.31 3.41
N VAL A 111 -11.17 -0.87 2.94
CA VAL A 111 -11.22 -1.24 1.54
C VAL A 111 -12.68 -1.37 1.12
N THR A 112 -13.07 -0.61 0.11
CA THR A 112 -14.46 -0.59 -0.41
C THR A 112 -14.46 -0.76 -1.92
N GLY A 113 -15.64 -0.96 -2.51
CA GLY A 113 -15.83 -0.97 -3.96
C GLY A 113 -16.12 -2.36 -4.51
N GLU A 114 -15.53 -2.74 -5.64
CA GLU A 114 -15.90 -3.92 -6.41
C GLU A 114 -14.71 -4.67 -7.02
N LEU A 115 -14.77 -5.99 -6.91
CA LEU A 115 -13.90 -6.95 -7.59
C LEU A 115 -14.73 -7.81 -8.56
N ARG A 116 -14.36 -7.82 -9.83
CA ARG A 116 -14.91 -8.69 -10.88
C ARG A 116 -13.82 -9.65 -11.34
N ARG A 117 -13.97 -10.96 -11.08
CA ARG A 117 -12.97 -11.98 -11.44
C ARG A 117 -11.53 -11.61 -11.04
N SER A 118 -11.38 -10.96 -9.89
CA SER A 118 -10.15 -10.28 -9.47
C SER A 118 -9.66 -10.77 -8.12
N GLU A 119 -8.44 -10.39 -7.76
CA GLU A 119 -7.83 -10.78 -6.50
C GLU A 119 -7.37 -9.57 -5.68
N LEU A 120 -7.69 -9.55 -4.39
CA LEU A 120 -7.15 -8.62 -3.42
C LEU A 120 -6.18 -9.37 -2.49
N ARG A 121 -4.93 -8.93 -2.45
CA ARG A 121 -3.88 -9.48 -1.57
C ARG A 121 -3.45 -8.46 -0.54
N VAL A 122 -3.33 -8.91 0.70
CA VAL A 122 -2.79 -8.14 1.81
C VAL A 122 -1.51 -8.83 2.28
N ASN A 123 -0.42 -8.07 2.31
CA ASN A 123 0.86 -8.52 2.83
C ASN A 123 1.23 -7.67 4.04
N ARG A 124 1.56 -8.34 5.14
CA ARG A 124 1.97 -7.73 6.42
C ARG A 124 3.40 -8.16 6.77
N GLY A 125 4.03 -7.44 7.70
CA GLY A 125 5.32 -7.83 8.30
C GLY A 125 6.45 -8.07 7.29
N GLY A 126 7.28 -9.09 7.54
CA GLY A 126 8.49 -9.40 6.75
C GLY A 126 8.22 -9.67 5.25
N ILE A 127 7.07 -10.23 4.89
CA ILE A 127 6.68 -10.48 3.49
C ILE A 127 6.41 -9.16 2.76
N ALA A 128 5.80 -8.17 3.42
CA ALA A 128 5.61 -6.85 2.83
C ALA A 128 6.94 -6.17 2.50
N ILE A 129 7.94 -6.36 3.37
CA ILE A 129 9.31 -5.88 3.16
C ILE A 129 9.88 -6.60 1.93
N VAL A 130 9.91 -7.94 1.89
CA VAL A 130 10.41 -8.70 0.73
C VAL A 130 9.76 -8.30 -0.59
N TRP A 131 8.46 -8.01 -0.60
CA TRP A 131 7.76 -7.56 -1.81
C TRP A 131 8.05 -6.12 -2.23
N ALA A 132 8.27 -5.21 -1.27
CA ALA A 132 8.76 -3.87 -1.56
C ALA A 132 10.20 -3.88 -2.08
N MET A 133 10.97 -4.89 -1.69
CA MET A 133 12.33 -5.15 -2.14
C MET A 133 12.39 -5.88 -3.50
N ALA A 134 11.33 -6.54 -3.93
CA ALA A 134 11.35 -7.33 -5.18
C ALA A 134 11.09 -6.48 -6.44
N THR A 135 11.80 -5.37 -6.64
CA THR A 135 11.89 -4.70 -7.96
C THR A 135 13.28 -4.88 -8.56
N ARG A 136 13.41 -4.77 -9.89
CA ARG A 136 14.74 -4.90 -10.54
C ARG A 136 15.64 -3.74 -10.15
N GLU A 137 15.05 -2.57 -10.00
CA GLU A 137 15.68 -1.31 -9.60
C GLU A 137 16.18 -1.41 -8.16
N TYR A 138 15.36 -1.98 -7.27
CA TYR A 138 15.74 -2.31 -5.91
C TYR A 138 16.89 -3.31 -5.87
N LEU A 139 16.81 -4.40 -6.66
CA LEU A 139 17.89 -5.39 -6.71
C LEU A 139 19.19 -4.75 -7.24
N ALA A 140 19.11 -3.83 -8.20
CA ALA A 140 20.26 -3.10 -8.73
C ALA A 140 20.85 -2.11 -7.71
N ASP A 141 20.00 -1.38 -6.98
CA ASP A 141 20.43 -0.45 -5.93
C ASP A 141 20.97 -1.18 -4.70
N LEU A 142 20.39 -2.33 -4.35
CA LEU A 142 20.90 -3.22 -3.31
C LEU A 142 22.24 -3.84 -3.71
N GLU A 143 22.37 -4.30 -4.96
CA GLU A 143 23.65 -4.80 -5.50
C GLU A 143 24.73 -3.71 -5.47
N ARG A 144 24.37 -2.46 -5.82
CA ARG A 144 25.27 -1.30 -5.71
C ARG A 144 25.64 -1.01 -4.26
N ALA A 145 24.68 -1.00 -3.33
CA ALA A 145 24.92 -0.73 -1.91
C ALA A 145 25.76 -1.82 -1.21
N PHE A 146 25.62 -3.09 -1.61
CA PHE A 146 26.50 -4.17 -1.15
C PHE A 146 27.91 -4.03 -1.73
N ARG A 147 28.03 -3.62 -2.99
CA ARG A 147 29.33 -3.36 -3.64
C ARG A 147 30.07 -2.18 -2.98
N ASP A 148 29.31 -1.18 -2.57
CA ASP A 148 29.82 0.04 -1.92
C ASP A 148 29.92 -0.10 -0.38
N ASN A 149 29.73 -1.32 0.17
CA ASN A 149 29.88 -1.68 1.60
C ASN A 149 28.96 -0.95 2.60
N HIS A 150 27.86 -0.35 2.14
CA HIS A 150 27.00 0.49 2.99
C HIS A 150 25.86 -0.24 3.71
N VAL A 151 25.62 -1.51 3.42
CA VAL A 151 24.53 -2.30 4.00
C VAL A 151 25.01 -3.74 4.18
N THR A 152 25.07 -4.24 5.42
CA THR A 152 25.70 -5.54 5.73
C THR A 152 24.67 -6.63 6.04
N SER A 153 23.41 -6.27 6.31
CA SER A 153 22.35 -7.20 6.65
C SER A 153 20.95 -6.77 6.20
N LEU A 154 20.02 -7.73 6.18
CA LEU A 154 18.59 -7.49 5.97
C LEU A 154 17.97 -6.55 7.02
N ALA A 155 18.54 -6.48 8.23
CA ALA A 155 18.08 -5.58 9.28
C ALA A 155 18.44 -4.12 8.97
N ASP A 156 19.63 -3.88 8.41
CA ASP A 156 20.09 -2.54 8.01
C ASP A 156 19.28 -2.00 6.84
N VAL A 157 18.95 -2.88 5.88
CA VAL A 157 18.01 -2.61 4.78
C VAL A 157 16.65 -2.18 5.33
N GLN A 158 16.11 -2.92 6.30
CA GLN A 158 14.81 -2.62 6.90
C GLN A 158 14.81 -1.30 7.69
N ALA A 159 15.92 -0.96 8.34
CA ALA A 159 16.10 0.31 9.02
C ALA A 159 16.16 1.46 8.01
N ALA A 160 16.99 1.34 6.97
CA ALA A 160 17.09 2.33 5.90
C ALA A 160 15.76 2.59 5.18
N TYR A 161 14.97 1.54 4.95
CA TYR A 161 13.62 1.64 4.40
C TYR A 161 12.65 2.38 5.33
N ARG A 162 12.65 2.07 6.63
CA ARG A 162 11.79 2.73 7.63
C ARG A 162 12.14 4.19 7.85
N GLU A 163 13.43 4.51 7.82
CA GLU A 163 13.98 5.85 7.99
C GLU A 163 13.84 6.72 6.74
N GLY A 164 13.36 6.16 5.63
CA GLY A 164 13.21 6.87 4.35
C GLY A 164 14.52 7.29 3.71
N ARG A 165 15.61 6.57 4.03
CA ARG A 165 16.91 6.71 3.37
C ARG A 165 16.93 6.10 1.96
N TRP A 166 15.88 5.37 1.58
CA TRP A 166 15.64 4.95 0.21
C TRP A 166 14.47 5.70 -0.43
N THR A 167 14.73 6.18 -1.65
CA THR A 167 13.80 6.97 -2.44
C THR A 167 12.74 6.11 -3.10
N THR A 168 11.57 6.73 -3.34
CA THR A 168 10.41 6.21 -4.08
C THR A 168 10.82 5.36 -5.28
N ILE A 169 10.37 4.10 -5.31
CA ILE A 169 10.49 3.25 -6.49
C ILE A 169 9.16 3.38 -7.24
N ASP A 170 9.11 4.31 -8.18
CA ASP A 170 8.09 4.31 -9.23
C ASP A 170 8.59 3.38 -10.34
N ASP A 171 8.05 2.16 -10.37
CA ASP A 171 8.19 1.25 -11.52
C ASP A 171 7.02 1.56 -12.47
N PRO A 172 7.25 2.26 -13.60
CA PRO A 172 6.17 2.65 -14.51
C PRO A 172 5.46 1.46 -15.19
N GLY A 173 5.93 0.22 -14.94
CA GLY A 173 5.37 -0.97 -15.55
C GLY A 173 5.71 -1.01 -17.04
N ARG A 174 6.35 -2.10 -17.49
CA ARG A 174 6.56 -2.31 -18.92
C ARG A 174 5.21 -2.32 -19.65
N SER A 175 5.04 -1.41 -20.60
CA SER A 175 4.16 -1.65 -21.74
C SER A 175 4.80 -2.79 -22.55
N ALA A 176 4.11 -3.93 -22.61
CA ALA A 176 4.42 -4.98 -23.58
C ALA A 176 3.83 -4.61 -24.94
#